data_AF-A0A955NG24-F1
#
_entry.id   AF-A0A955NG24-F1
#
_cell.length_a   1.000
_cell.length_b   1.000
_cell.length_c   1.000
_cell.angle_alpha   90.00
_cell.angle_beta   90.00
_cell.angle_gamma   90.00
#
_symmetry.space_group_name_H-M   'P 1'
#
loop_
_entity.id
_entity.type
_entity.pdbx_description
1 polymer ?
#
loop_
_entity_poly.entity_id
_entity_poly.type
_entity_poly.pdbx_seq_one_letter_code
_entity_poly.pdbx_strand_id
1 'polypeptide(L)'
;HLTFLLDLEEPLKLGTGEVINLNEDKGEWTDLGGSIVYRGAQLTLPKGSSLIWPTLPHNPYRKDGHADLAEGRVVVQIPLQPDSPSEKVRVEILKDQVQ
;
A
#
# COMPACT_ATOMS: atom_id res chain seq x y z
N HIS A 1 -2.63 -7.45 -7.62
CA HIS A 1 -2.34 -6.80 -6.33
C HIS A 1 -0.85 -6.49 -6.28
N LEU A 2 -0.47 -5.36 -5.68
CA LEU A 2 0.92 -5.01 -5.40
C LEU A 2 1.19 -5.21 -3.90
N THR A 3 2.38 -5.66 -3.52
CA THR A 3 2.80 -5.82 -2.11
C THR A 3 4.14 -5.11 -1.88
N PHE A 4 4.27 -4.48 -0.72
CA PHE A 4 5.49 -3.80 -0.28
C PHE A 4 6.25 -4.65 0.74
N LEU A 5 7.57 -4.50 0.81
CA LEU A 5 8.33 -4.95 1.96
C LEU A 5 8.05 -4.00 3.11
N LEU A 6 7.45 -4.55 4.17
CA LEU A 6 6.91 -3.77 5.25
C LEU A 6 8.00 -3.33 6.22
N ASP A 7 7.94 -2.04 6.55
CA ASP A 7 8.60 -1.39 7.67
C ASP A 7 7.52 -0.59 8.38
N LEU A 8 7.19 -0.98 9.61
CA LEU A 8 6.06 -0.42 10.35
C LEU A 8 6.32 1.00 10.85
N GLU A 9 7.60 1.40 10.96
CA GLU A 9 7.99 2.75 11.38
C GLU A 9 7.94 3.74 10.22
N GLU A 10 7.92 3.26 8.97
CA GLU A 10 7.75 4.12 7.81
C GLU A 10 6.26 4.37 7.55
N PRO A 11 5.80 5.64 7.51
CA PRO A 11 4.43 5.95 7.14
C PRO A 11 4.22 5.88 5.62
N LEU A 12 2.98 5.61 5.21
CA LEU A 12 2.54 5.85 3.83
C LEU A 12 2.05 7.30 3.71
N LYS A 13 2.47 8.01 2.67
CA LYS A 13 1.91 9.34 2.35
C LYS A 13 1.04 9.23 1.11
N LEU A 14 -0.23 9.58 1.23
CA LEU A 14 -1.17 9.56 0.11
C LEU A 14 -1.07 10.83 -0.72
N GLY A 15 -1.47 10.76 -1.99
CA GLY A 15 -1.55 11.92 -2.87
C GLY A 15 -2.57 12.98 -2.41
N THR A 16 -3.49 12.61 -1.50
CA THR A 16 -4.40 13.54 -0.82
C THR A 16 -3.70 14.43 0.19
N GLY A 17 -2.47 14.08 0.60
CA GLY A 17 -1.75 14.70 1.72
C GLY A 17 -1.95 13.98 3.06
N GLU A 18 -2.83 12.98 3.12
CA GLU A 18 -3.00 12.13 4.30
C GLU A 18 -1.75 11.28 4.56
N VAL A 19 -1.44 11.05 5.83
CA VAL A 19 -0.33 10.21 6.28
C VAL A 19 -0.89 9.06 7.11
N ILE A 20 -0.57 7.83 6.71
CA ILE A 20 -0.99 6.60 7.39
C ILE A 20 0.21 6.03 8.16
N ASN A 21 0.11 5.99 9.48
CA ASN A 21 1.11 5.40 10.37
C ASN A 21 0.81 3.91 10.56
N LEU A 22 1.62 3.02 9.97
CA LEU A 22 1.33 1.58 9.89
C LEU A 22 1.25 0.86 11.26
N ASN A 23 1.87 1.42 12.30
CA ASN A 23 1.79 0.92 13.67
C ASN A 23 0.48 1.27 14.39
N GLU A 24 -0.21 2.31 13.95
CA GLU A 24 -1.37 2.89 14.65
C GLU A 24 -2.64 2.69 13.85
N ASP A 25 -2.58 3.03 12.57
CA ASP A 25 -3.72 3.06 11.67
C ASP A 25 -4.03 1.68 11.11
N LYS A 26 -5.33 1.38 11.04
CA LYS A 26 -5.88 0.15 10.45
C LYS A 26 -7.18 0.52 9.76
N GLY A 27 -7.34 0.14 8.51
CA GLY A 27 -8.54 0.44 7.75
C GLY A 27 -8.41 0.24 6.25
N GLU A 28 -9.35 0.89 5.57
CA GLU A 28 -9.43 0.96 4.12
C GLU A 28 -9.50 2.43 3.71
N TRP A 29 -8.70 2.79 2.72
CA TRP A 29 -8.64 4.12 2.14
C TRP A 29 -9.06 4.04 0.68
N THR A 30 -10.16 4.69 0.34
CA THR A 30 -10.76 4.65 -1.02
C THR A 30 -10.40 5.86 -1.87
N ASP A 31 -9.94 6.95 -1.25
CA ASP A 31 -9.35 8.09 -1.95
C ASP A 31 -7.86 8.20 -1.63
N LEU A 32 -7.03 7.79 -2.60
CA LEU A 32 -5.58 7.81 -2.49
C LEU A 32 -4.95 9.07 -3.11
N GLY A 33 -5.75 9.97 -3.70
CA GLY A 33 -5.22 11.14 -4.41
C GLY A 33 -4.31 10.80 -5.59
N GLY A 34 -4.45 9.59 -6.15
CA GLY A 34 -3.71 9.11 -7.31
C GLY A 34 -2.26 8.69 -7.06
N SER A 35 -1.74 8.79 -5.83
CA SER A 35 -0.39 8.31 -5.53
C SER A 35 -0.18 7.87 -4.09
N ILE A 36 0.86 7.06 -3.87
CA ILE A 36 1.34 6.67 -2.55
C ILE A 36 2.86 6.85 -2.55
N VAL A 37 3.40 7.49 -1.52
CA VAL A 37 4.84 7.54 -1.28
C VAL A 37 5.17 6.68 -0.06
N TYR A 38 6.20 5.85 -0.20
CA TYR A 38 6.67 4.93 0.84
C TYR A 38 8.17 4.65 0.66
N ARG A 39 8.98 4.89 1.69
CA ARG A 39 10.44 4.62 1.68
C ARG A 39 11.18 5.17 0.45
N GLY A 40 10.88 6.41 0.07
CA GLY A 40 11.49 7.04 -1.10
C GLY A 40 11.01 6.49 -2.44
N ALA A 41 10.03 5.58 -2.48
CA ALA A 41 9.36 5.19 -3.71
C ALA A 41 8.00 5.90 -3.82
N GLN A 42 7.69 6.44 -5.00
CA GLN A 42 6.35 6.93 -5.33
C GLN A 42 5.66 5.96 -6.29
N LEU A 43 4.42 5.66 -5.99
CA LEU A 43 3.52 4.88 -6.82
C LEU A 43 2.44 5.80 -7.34
N THR A 44 2.31 5.87 -8.66
CA THR A 44 1.18 6.54 -9.30
C THR A 44 0.15 5.50 -9.68
N LEU A 45 -1.09 5.71 -9.22
CA LEU A 45 -2.16 4.72 -9.27
C LEU A 45 -3.32 5.21 -10.16
N PRO A 46 -4.00 4.28 -10.86
CA PRO A 46 -5.24 4.59 -11.56
C PRO A 46 -6.33 5.12 -10.63
N LYS A 47 -7.26 5.90 -11.20
CA LYS A 47 -8.43 6.39 -10.47
C LYS A 47 -9.27 5.23 -9.93
N GLY A 48 -9.79 5.37 -8.72
CA GLY A 48 -10.61 4.36 -8.06
C GLY A 48 -9.81 3.23 -7.42
N SER A 49 -8.48 3.33 -7.38
CA SER A 49 -7.67 2.43 -6.57
C SER A 49 -7.93 2.66 -5.08
N SER A 50 -7.94 1.59 -4.29
CA SER A 50 -8.04 1.66 -2.82
C SER A 50 -6.86 0.95 -2.15
N LEU A 51 -6.63 1.29 -0.88
CA LEU A 51 -5.60 0.68 -0.05
C LEU A 51 -6.23 0.03 1.17
N ILE A 52 -5.79 -1.17 1.49
CA ILE A 52 -6.18 -1.90 2.71
C ILE A 52 -4.94 -2.20 3.53
N TRP A 53 -4.99 -1.83 4.81
CA TRP A 53 -3.96 -2.16 5.79
C TRP A 53 -4.57 -2.44 7.17
N PRO A 54 -4.10 -3.48 7.89
CA PRO A 54 -3.31 -4.61 7.43
C PRO A 54 -4.19 -5.68 6.77
N THR A 55 -3.70 -6.27 5.67
CA THR A 55 -4.19 -7.60 5.25
C THR A 55 -3.32 -8.65 5.93
N LEU A 56 -3.87 -9.41 6.87
CA LEU A 56 -3.15 -10.45 7.61
C LEU A 56 -3.21 -11.79 6.83
N PRO A 57 -2.10 -12.28 6.26
CA PRO A 57 -2.09 -13.57 5.59
C PRO A 57 -2.19 -14.72 6.61
N HIS A 58 -2.64 -15.89 6.16
CA HIS A 58 -2.52 -17.09 6.98
C HIS A 58 -1.04 -17.46 7.18
N ASN A 59 -0.61 -17.67 8.43
CA ASN A 59 0.75 -18.15 8.72
C ASN A 59 0.73 -19.68 8.91
N PRO A 60 1.24 -20.46 7.94
CA PRO A 60 1.20 -21.92 8.01
C PRO A 60 2.11 -22.52 9.11
N TYR A 61 2.97 -21.71 9.72
CA TYR A 61 3.89 -22.12 10.78
C TYR A 61 3.30 -21.93 12.19
N ARG A 62 2.07 -21.41 12.30
CA ARG A 62 1.35 -21.30 13.59
C ARG A 62 0.14 -22.24 13.61
N LYS A 63 -0.10 -22.85 14.78
CA LYS A 63 -1.09 -23.92 14.96
C LYS A 63 -2.53 -23.52 14.57
N ASP A 64 -2.88 -22.28 14.84
CA ASP A 64 -4.18 -21.64 14.55
C ASP A 64 -4.11 -20.71 13.32
N GLY A 65 -2.95 -20.60 12.68
CA GLY A 65 -2.79 -19.89 11.43
C GLY A 65 -2.78 -18.36 11.50
N HIS A 66 -2.78 -17.77 12.71
CA HIS A 66 -2.80 -16.32 12.85
C HIS A 66 -1.49 -15.69 12.39
N ALA A 67 -1.56 -14.44 11.94
CA ALA A 67 -0.40 -13.60 11.63
C ALA A 67 -0.41 -12.34 12.48
N ASP A 68 0.77 -11.86 12.83
CA ASP A 68 0.95 -10.61 13.56
C ASP A 68 0.95 -9.42 12.59
N LEU A 69 0.84 -8.21 13.15
CA LEU A 69 0.85 -6.97 12.36
C LEU A 69 2.10 -6.84 11.48
N ALA A 70 3.27 -7.27 11.99
CA ALA A 70 4.54 -7.26 11.25
C ALA A 70 4.56 -8.22 10.04
N GLU A 71 3.62 -9.17 9.98
CA GLU A 71 3.42 -10.08 8.85
C GLU A 71 2.31 -9.59 7.91
N GLY A 72 1.68 -8.46 8.25
CA GLY A 72 0.65 -7.83 7.46
C GLY A 72 1.16 -7.36 6.10
N ARG A 73 0.22 -7.22 5.16
CA ARG A 73 0.48 -6.69 3.81
C ARG A 73 -0.29 -5.41 3.60
N VAL A 74 0.39 -4.38 3.11
CA VAL A 74 -0.26 -3.22 2.49
C VAL A 74 -0.71 -3.66 1.10
N VAL A 75 -2.02 -3.69 0.88
CA VAL A 75 -2.62 -4.16 -0.38
C VAL A 75 -3.27 -2.99 -1.09
N VAL A 76 -2.79 -2.71 -2.30
CA VAL A 76 -3.47 -1.79 -3.23
C VAL A 76 -4.36 -2.60 -4.17
N GLN A 77 -5.65 -2.26 -4.18
CA GLN A 77 -6.64 -2.78 -5.10
C GLN A 77 -6.79 -1.81 -6.27
N ILE A 78 -6.76 -2.34 -7.48
CA ILE A 78 -6.86 -1.56 -8.72
C ILE A 78 -8.02 -2.14 -9.51
N PRO A 79 -9.12 -1.40 -9.70
CA PRO A 79 -10.24 -1.88 -10.50
C PRO A 79 -9.83 -1.95 -11.97
N LEU A 80 -10.12 -3.07 -12.63
CA LEU A 80 -10.05 -3.17 -14.08
C LEU A 80 -11.41 -2.78 -14.66
N GLN A 81 -11.40 -2.02 -15.75
CA GLN A 81 -12.62 -1.65 -16.45
C GLN A 81 -12.95 -2.72 -17.50
N PRO A 82 -14.24 -3.00 -17.76
CA PRO A 82 -14.64 -3.95 -18.81
C PRO A 82 -14.04 -3.61 -20.19
N ASP A 83 -13.93 -2.31 -20.49
CA ASP A 83 -13.45 -1.79 -21.77
C ASP A 83 -11.93 -1.58 -21.79
N SER A 84 -11.25 -1.79 -20.66
CA SER A 84 -9.79 -1.68 -20.53
C SER A 84 -9.25 -2.81 -19.65
N PRO A 85 -8.84 -3.94 -20.24
CA PRO A 85 -8.43 -5.14 -19.50
C PRO A 85 -7.07 -4.99 -18.81
N SER A 86 -6.46 -3.80 -18.87
CA SER A 86 -5.17 -3.51 -18.27
C SER A 86 -5.16 -2.12 -17.66
N GLU A 87 -4.49 -2.00 -16.52
CA GLU A 87 -4.21 -0.72 -15.88
C GLU A 87 -2.70 -0.54 -15.73
N LYS A 88 -2.24 0.71 -15.75
CA LYS A 88 -0.82 1.05 -15.59
C LYS A 88 -0.58 1.63 -14.22
N VAL A 89 0.32 0.98 -13.48
CA VAL A 89 0.93 1.53 -12.26
C VAL A 89 2.34 1.98 -12.61
N ARG A 90 2.71 3.18 -12.17
CA ARG A 90 4.09 3.65 -12.28
C ARG A 90 4.74 3.61 -10.91
N VAL A 91 5.95 3.08 -10.84
CA VAL A 91 6.80 3.14 -9.64
C VAL A 91 8.03 3.96 -9.98
N GLU A 92 8.29 4.98 -9.19
CA GLU A 92 9.43 5.89 -9.33
C GLU A 92 10.22 5.90 -8.03
N ILE A 93 11.54 5.74 -8.11
CA ILE A 93 12.42 5.96 -6.97
C ILE A 93 12.70 7.46 -6.92
N LEU A 94 12.24 8.10 -5.84
CA LEU A 94 12.53 9.48 -5.53
C LEU A 94 14.02 9.55 -5.20
N LYS A 95 14.74 10.46 -5.88
CA LYS A 95 16.14 10.70 -5.53
C LYS A 95 16.18 11.29 -4.13
N ASP A 96 16.95 10.68 -3.25
CA ASP A 96 17.33 11.29 -1.99
C ASP A 96 17.84 12.70 -2.30
N GLN A 97 17.22 13.70 -1.68
CA GLN A 97 17.83 15.01 -1.58
C GLN A 97 19.03 14.82 -0.64
N VAL A 98 20.18 14.42 -1.19
CA VAL A 98 21.46 14.58 -0.52
C VAL A 98 21.60 16.08 -0.30
N GLN A 99 21.36 16.51 0.94
CA GLN A 99 21.60 17.86 1.40
C GLN A 99 22.87 17.86 2.25
#